data_AF-A0A8H4R4E0-F1
#
_entry.id   AF-A0A8H4R4E0-F1
#
_cell.length_a   1.000
_cell.length_b   1.000
_cell.length_c   1.000
_cell.angle_alpha   90.00
_cell.angle_beta   90.00
_cell.angle_gamma   90.00
#
_symmetry.space_group_name_H-M   'P 1'
#
loop_
_entity.id
_entity.type
_entity.pdbx_description
1 polymer ?
#
loop_
_entity_poly.entity_id
_entity_poly.type
_entity_poly.pdbx_seq_one_letter_code
_entity_poly.pdbx_strand_id
1 'polypeptide(L)'
;MLVDPPPEGSAESRAPKPETEIQSEIRAILKQIISMVTYLPVIQEPTVFNILAYTSDSADVPAGEWVDTDPLAIEASKSQQVKMRSFSTDIHRIEAMVAYRYDEEN
;
A
#
# COMPACT_ATOMS: atom_id res chain seq x y z
N MET A 1 40.53 -8.07 36.67
CA MET A 1 39.16 -8.53 36.37
C MET A 1 38.97 -8.36 34.88
N LEU A 2 39.00 -9.46 34.13
CA LEU A 2 38.61 -9.48 32.72
C LEU A 2 37.09 -9.36 32.70
N VAL A 3 36.57 -8.30 32.08
CA VAL A 3 35.14 -8.11 31.86
C VAL A 3 34.84 -8.84 30.56
N ASP A 4 34.08 -9.92 30.64
CA ASP A 4 33.63 -10.65 29.45
C ASP A 4 32.76 -9.74 28.56
N PRO A 5 32.90 -9.82 27.22
CA PRO A 5 32.04 -9.07 26.31
C PRO A 5 30.59 -9.54 26.43
N PRO A 6 29.60 -8.65 26.20
CA PRO A 6 28.20 -9.03 26.26
C PRO A 6 27.90 -10.11 25.20
N PRO A 7 26.96 -11.04 25.47
CA PRO A 7 26.59 -12.04 24.48
C PRO A 7 25.98 -11.35 23.25
N GLU A 8 26.67 -11.46 22.12
CA GLU A 8 26.06 -11.24 20.80
C GLU A 8 25.00 -12.31 20.57
N GLY A 9 23.78 -11.88 20.27
CA GLY A 9 22.76 -12.74 19.67
C GLY A 9 21.73 -13.30 20.64
N SER A 10 20.70 -12.52 20.92
CA SER A 10 19.33 -13.06 20.98
C SER A 10 18.52 -12.37 19.90
N ALA A 11 18.61 -12.87 18.66
CA ALA A 11 17.53 -12.68 17.71
C ALA A 11 16.32 -13.38 18.34
N GLU A 12 15.50 -12.63 19.08
CA GLU A 12 14.24 -13.12 19.60
C GLU A 12 13.48 -13.69 18.40
N SER A 13 13.25 -15.00 18.42
CA SER A 13 12.34 -15.64 17.48
C SER A 13 10.94 -15.11 17.79
N ARG A 14 10.61 -13.96 17.20
CA ARG A 14 9.27 -13.38 17.31
C ARG A 14 8.30 -14.44 16.81
N ALA A 15 7.41 -14.90 17.70
CA ALA A 15 6.39 -15.87 17.32
C ALA A 15 5.62 -15.31 16.11
N PRO A 16 5.30 -16.16 15.12
CA PRO A 16 4.66 -15.71 13.90
C PRO A 16 3.32 -15.06 14.24
N LYS A 17 3.02 -13.96 13.57
CA LYS A 17 1.80 -13.22 13.79
C LYS A 17 0.59 -14.13 13.52
N PRO A 18 -0.42 -14.20 14.42
CA PRO A 18 -1.59 -15.03 14.19
C PRO A 18 -2.34 -14.63 12.92
N GLU A 19 -2.79 -15.61 12.13
CA GLU A 19 -3.54 -15.36 10.90
C GLU A 19 -4.82 -14.57 11.15
N THR A 20 -5.48 -14.81 12.29
CA THR A 20 -6.68 -14.08 12.71
C THR A 20 -6.42 -12.59 12.89
N GLU A 21 -5.23 -12.21 13.34
CA GLU A 21 -4.81 -10.82 13.48
C GLU A 21 -4.57 -10.19 12.11
N ILE A 22 -3.83 -10.89 11.23
CA ILE A 22 -3.59 -10.45 9.84
C ILE A 22 -4.92 -10.23 9.09
N GLN A 23 -5.85 -11.18 9.18
CA GLN A 23 -7.17 -11.07 8.56
C GLN A 23 -7.99 -9.91 9.15
N SER A 24 -7.86 -9.66 10.46
CA SER A 24 -8.54 -8.53 11.11
C SER A 24 -8.03 -7.19 10.58
N GLU A 25 -6.71 -7.06 10.37
CA GLU A 25 -6.09 -5.86 9.80
C GLU A 25 -6.46 -5.65 8.34
N ILE A 26 -6.45 -6.71 7.52
CA ILE A 26 -6.94 -6.66 6.13
C ILE A 26 -8.38 -6.17 6.10
N ARG A 27 -9.25 -6.73 6.95
CA ARG A 27 -10.66 -6.31 7.05
C ARG A 27 -10.78 -4.84 7.45
N ALA A 28 -9.93 -4.35 8.35
CA ALA A 28 -9.93 -2.95 8.76
C ALA A 28 -9.58 -2.01 7.61
N ILE A 29 -8.62 -2.39 6.76
CA ILE A 29 -8.26 -1.62 5.56
C ILE A 29 -9.40 -1.62 4.54
N LEU A 30 -10.00 -2.77 4.25
CA LEU A 30 -11.15 -2.84 3.34
C LEU A 30 -12.32 -1.95 3.80
N LYS A 31 -12.62 -1.95 5.10
CA LYS A 31 -13.62 -1.05 5.69
C LYS A 31 -13.24 0.42 5.52
N GLN A 32 -11.96 0.76 5.66
CA GLN A 32 -11.48 2.12 5.46
C GLN A 32 -11.62 2.54 4.00
N ILE A 33 -11.30 1.67 3.03
CA ILE A 33 -11.49 1.94 1.59
C ILE A 33 -12.94 2.31 1.31
N ILE A 34 -13.89 1.51 1.81
CA ILE A 34 -15.33 1.77 1.64
C ILE A 34 -15.73 3.08 2.30
N SER A 35 -15.22 3.36 3.50
CA SER A 35 -15.50 4.60 4.22
C SER A 35 -15.00 5.84 3.49
N MET A 36 -13.93 5.74 2.71
CA MET A 36 -13.33 6.89 2.02
C MET A 36 -14.20 7.42 0.90
N VAL A 37 -15.04 6.59 0.28
CA VAL A 37 -15.95 7.01 -0.80
C VAL A 37 -16.80 8.23 -0.40
N THR A 38 -17.14 8.37 0.89
CA THR A 38 -17.92 9.51 1.41
C THR A 38 -17.14 10.83 1.50
N TYR A 39 -15.80 10.78 1.45
CA TYR A 39 -14.91 11.93 1.57
C TYR A 39 -14.21 12.28 0.24
N LEU A 40 -14.39 11.45 -0.80
CA LEU A 40 -13.81 11.68 -2.11
C LEU A 40 -14.74 12.54 -2.98
N PRO A 41 -14.19 13.33 -3.93
CA PRO A 41 -14.99 14.05 -4.91
C PRO A 41 -15.91 13.10 -5.69
N VAL A 42 -17.10 13.60 -6.03
CA VAL A 42 -18.08 12.82 -6.81
C VAL A 42 -17.62 12.70 -8.25
N ILE A 43 -17.50 11.46 -8.72
CA ILE A 43 -17.24 11.15 -10.14
C ILE A 43 -18.58 11.16 -10.88
N GLN A 44 -18.75 12.07 -11.83
CA GLN A 44 -20.01 12.28 -12.55
C GLN A 44 -20.08 11.56 -13.90
N GLU A 45 -18.93 11.17 -14.45
CA GLU A 45 -18.82 10.53 -15.75
C GLU A 45 -18.59 9.02 -15.64
N PRO A 46 -18.98 8.23 -16.65
CA PRO A 46 -18.59 6.82 -16.73
C PRO A 46 -17.07 6.69 -16.75
N THR A 47 -16.50 5.96 -15.80
CA THR A 47 -15.06 5.73 -15.68
C THR A 47 -14.67 4.29 -15.94
N VAL A 48 -13.47 4.10 -16.47
CA VAL A 48 -12.77 2.81 -16.50
C VAL A 48 -11.67 2.80 -15.44
N PHE A 49 -11.13 1.63 -15.11
CA PHE A 49 -9.99 1.51 -14.21
C PHE A 49 -8.86 0.71 -14.86
N ASN A 50 -7.63 1.01 -14.47
CA ASN A 50 -6.43 0.26 -14.83
C ASN A 50 -5.76 -0.25 -13.55
N ILE A 51 -5.05 -1.38 -13.65
CA ILE A 51 -4.20 -1.90 -12.57
C ILE A 51 -2.76 -1.75 -13.02
N LEU A 52 -1.95 -1.04 -12.23
CA LEU A 52 -0.52 -0.86 -12.47
C LEU A 52 0.26 -1.68 -11.44
N ALA A 53 1.24 -2.44 -11.92
CA ALA A 53 2.19 -3.16 -11.08
C ALA A 53 3.58 -2.55 -11.28
N TYR A 54 4.12 -1.93 -10.23
CA TYR A 54 5.49 -1.42 -10.22
C TYR A 54 6.42 -2.53 -9.72
N THR A 55 7.35 -2.94 -10.58
CA THR A 55 8.33 -3.99 -10.30
C THR A 55 9.74 -3.42 -10.34
N SER A 56 10.74 -4.22 -9.98
CA SER A 56 12.14 -3.89 -10.27
C SER A 56 12.37 -3.85 -11.78
N ASP A 57 13.28 -2.98 -12.24
CA ASP A 57 13.65 -2.85 -13.66
C ASP A 57 14.10 -4.17 -14.33
N SER A 58 14.53 -5.15 -13.53
CA SER A 58 14.96 -6.47 -14.01
C SER A 58 13.87 -7.55 -13.93
N ALA A 59 12.62 -7.19 -13.68
CA ALA A 59 11.53 -8.17 -13.56
C ALA A 59 11.08 -8.65 -14.95
N ASP A 60 10.93 -9.96 -15.10
CA ASP A 60 10.37 -10.55 -16.32
C ASP A 60 8.86 -10.25 -16.40
N VAL A 61 8.45 -9.49 -17.41
CA VAL A 61 7.03 -9.17 -17.66
C VAL A 61 6.36 -10.37 -18.36
N PRO A 62 5.26 -10.93 -17.80
CA PRO A 62 4.56 -12.05 -18.42
C PRO A 62 4.02 -11.69 -19.81
N ALA A 63 4.50 -12.39 -20.83
CA ALA A 63 4.14 -12.12 -22.22
C ALA A 63 2.64 -12.34 -22.48
N GLY A 64 1.99 -11.35 -23.10
CA GLY A 64 0.61 -11.46 -23.59
C GLY A 64 -0.49 -11.11 -22.59
N GLU A 65 -0.16 -10.97 -21.30
CA GLU A 65 -1.13 -10.57 -20.25
C GLU A 65 -0.87 -9.16 -19.70
N TRP A 66 0.41 -8.76 -19.66
CA TRP A 66 0.84 -7.46 -19.15
C TRP A 66 1.63 -6.71 -20.21
N VAL A 67 1.55 -5.37 -20.16
CA VAL A 67 2.23 -4.47 -21.08
C VAL A 67 2.81 -3.30 -20.28
N ASP A 68 4.02 -2.87 -20.65
CA ASP A 68 4.64 -1.69 -20.08
C ASP A 68 3.82 -0.43 -20.40
N THR A 69 3.71 0.48 -19.42
CA THR A 69 2.90 1.68 -19.56
C THR A 69 3.48 2.85 -18.77
N ASP A 70 3.08 4.06 -19.15
CA ASP A 70 3.38 5.26 -18.38
C ASP A 70 2.73 5.19 -16.99
N PRO A 71 3.22 5.93 -15.98
CA PRO A 71 2.72 5.84 -14.60
C PRO A 71 1.25 6.23 -14.40
N LEU A 72 0.58 6.80 -15.42
CA LEU A 72 -0.79 7.33 -15.35
C LEU A 72 -1.09 8.16 -14.09
N ALA A 73 -0.07 8.86 -13.58
CA ALA A 73 -0.14 9.58 -12.32
C ALA A 73 -0.94 10.89 -12.45
N ILE A 74 -1.62 11.27 -11.37
CA ILE A 74 -2.24 12.60 -11.27
C ILE A 74 -1.12 13.64 -11.11
N GLU A 75 -1.24 14.77 -11.81
CA GLU A 75 -0.31 15.90 -11.65
C GLU A 75 -0.18 16.28 -10.17
N ALA A 76 1.05 16.36 -9.66
CA ALA A 76 1.32 16.58 -8.25
C ALA A 76 0.62 17.84 -7.69
N SER A 77 0.59 18.91 -8.48
CA SER A 77 -0.08 20.19 -8.16
C SER A 77 -1.61 20.10 -8.05
N LYS A 78 -2.22 19.04 -8.57
CA LYS A 78 -3.68 18.81 -8.58
C LYS A 78 -4.08 17.57 -7.77
N SER A 79 -3.15 17.01 -7.00
CA SER A 79 -3.38 15.77 -6.26
C SER A 79 -3.46 16.03 -4.75
N GLN A 80 -4.47 15.48 -4.10
CA GLN A 80 -4.51 15.35 -2.65
C GLN A 80 -4.37 13.87 -2.29
N GLN A 81 -3.55 13.59 -1.28
CA GLN A 81 -3.23 12.23 -0.85
C GLN A 81 -3.76 11.98 0.56
N VAL A 82 -4.41 10.84 0.76
CA VAL A 82 -4.84 10.38 2.08
C VAL A 82 -4.23 9.02 2.33
N LYS A 83 -3.34 8.97 3.34
CA LYS A 83 -2.76 7.72 3.82
C LYS A 83 -3.78 6.93 4.63
N MET A 84 -3.77 5.63 4.43
CA MET A 84 -4.67 4.69 5.10
C MET A 84 -3.90 3.91 6.16
N ARG A 85 -4.61 3.05 6.88
CA ARG A 85 -3.99 2.08 7.78
C ARG A 85 -3.07 1.17 6.97
N SER A 86 -1.88 0.95 7.51
CA SER A 86 -0.95 -0.09 7.04
C SER A 86 -1.10 -1.35 7.88
N PHE A 87 -0.75 -2.48 7.31
CA PHE A 87 -0.62 -3.73 8.06
C PHE A 87 0.65 -4.48 7.65
N SER A 88 1.03 -5.50 8.42
CA SER A 88 2.16 -6.34 8.07
C SER A 88 1.93 -7.78 8.48
N THR A 89 2.51 -8.68 7.70
CA THR A 89 2.80 -10.05 8.09
C THR A 89 4.22 -10.13 8.62
N ASP A 90 4.70 -11.33 8.93
CA ASP A 90 6.11 -11.54 9.29
C ASP A 90 7.08 -11.37 8.10
N ILE A 91 6.55 -11.24 6.88
CA ILE A 91 7.33 -11.18 5.62
C ILE A 91 7.17 -9.81 4.94
N HIS A 92 5.94 -9.31 4.85
CA HIS A 92 5.62 -8.12 4.06
C HIS A 92 4.91 -7.07 4.89
N ARG A 93 5.20 -5.80 4.60
CA ARG A 93 4.43 -4.65 5.07
C ARG A 93 3.67 -4.05 3.90
N ILE A 94 2.38 -3.81 4.09
CA ILE A 94 1.51 -3.21 3.09
C ILE A 94 1.05 -1.86 3.62
N GLU A 95 1.36 -0.82 2.86
CA GLU A 95 0.87 0.54 3.07
C GLU A 95 -0.16 0.87 1.99
N ALA A 96 -1.23 1.55 2.38
CA ALA A 96 -2.31 1.92 1.48
C ALA A 96 -2.50 3.45 1.50
N MET A 97 -2.85 3.99 0.33
CA MET A 97 -3.06 5.42 0.11
C MET A 97 -4.03 5.58 -1.05
N VAL A 98 -4.85 6.63 -1.00
CA VAL A 98 -5.53 7.16 -2.18
C VAL A 98 -4.93 8.49 -2.56
N ALA A 99 -4.73 8.71 -3.85
CA ALA A 99 -4.53 10.03 -4.42
C ALA A 99 -5.77 10.35 -5.26
N TYR A 100 -6.38 11.51 -5.05
CA TYR A 100 -7.50 11.98 -5.86
C TYR A 100 -7.21 13.38 -6.37
N ARG A 101 -7.82 13.70 -7.52
CA ARG A 101 -7.72 15.04 -8.08
C ARG A 101 -8.55 15.99 -7.23
N TYR A 102 -7.94 17.09 -6.80
CA TYR A 102 -8.65 18.18 -6.15
C TYR A 102 -8.61 19.36 -7.12
N ASP A 103 -9.78 19.75 -7.63
CA ASP A 103 -9.92 21.03 -8.33
C ASP A 103 -10.31 22.08 -7.29
N GLU A 104 -9.44 23.09 -7.13
CA GLU A 104 -9.86 24.36 -6.53
C GLU A 104 -10.78 25.07 -7.54
N GLU A 105 -12.01 24.60 -7.73
CA GLU A 105 -13.01 25.40 -8.43
C GLU A 105 -13.63 26.42 -7.46
N ASN A 106 -12.90 27.55 -7.42
CA ASN A 106 -13.25 28.95 -7.12
C ASN A 106 -12.85 29.53 -5.75
#